data_AF-A0A527FU90-F1
#
_entry.id   AF-A0A527FU90-F1
#
_cell.length_a   1.000
_cell.length_b   1.000
_cell.length_c   1.000
_cell.angle_alpha   90.00
_cell.angle_beta   90.00
_cell.angle_gamma   90.00
#
_symmetry.space_group_name_H-M   'P 1'
#
loop_
_entity.id
_entity.type
_entity.pdbx_description
1 polymer ?
#
loop_
_entity_poly.entity_id
_entity_poly.type
_entity_poly.pdbx_seq_one_letter_code
_entity_poly.pdbx_strand_id
1 'polypeptide(L)' 'YRGGFDRSSGLRMDHLLVTPSLSSRLRDAGVDADLRGWEKPSDHAPAWIELNLPGRH' A
#
# COMPACT_ATOMS: atom_id res chain seq x y z
N TYR A 1 24.90 10.68 -2.37
CA TYR A 1 23.58 10.13 -2.00
C TYR A 1 23.80 8.77 -1.32
N ARG A 2 24.17 8.78 -0.03
CA ARG A 2 24.35 7.58 0.79
C ARG A 2 23.44 7.77 1.98
N GLY A 3 22.45 6.89 2.18
CA GLY A 3 21.55 6.95 3.34
C GLY A 3 20.06 6.73 3.07
N GLY A 4 19.67 6.15 1.92
CA GLY A 4 18.26 5.94 1.56
C GLY A 4 17.58 4.75 2.25
N PHE A 5 17.73 4.61 3.57
CA PHE A 5 16.88 3.71 4.37
C PHE A 5 16.85 4.20 5.83
N ASP A 6 16.71 5.50 6.04
CA ASP A 6 16.12 5.94 7.31
C ASP A 6 14.64 5.57 7.26
N ARG A 7 14.17 4.80 8.23
CA ARG A 7 12.90 4.03 8.18
C ARG A 7 11.64 4.90 8.04
N SER A 8 11.78 6.22 8.00
CA SER A 8 10.69 7.19 7.88
C SER A 8 10.92 8.29 6.83
N SER A 9 11.98 8.25 6.01
CA SER A 9 12.25 9.29 5.00
C SER A 9 11.63 9.01 3.62
N GLY A 10 10.72 8.05 3.53
CA GLY A 10 10.05 7.68 2.28
C GLY A 10 8.92 8.64 1.90
N LEU A 11 8.73 8.86 0.60
CA LEU A 11 7.58 9.60 0.09
C LEU A 11 6.42 8.64 -0.19
N ARG A 12 5.20 9.00 0.20
CA ARG A 12 3.97 8.29 -0.21
C ARG A 12 3.54 8.81 -1.57
N MET A 13 3.94 8.11 -2.64
CA MET A 13 3.61 8.48 -4.02
C MET A 13 2.51 7.59 -4.62
N ASP A 14 2.40 6.36 -4.17
CA ASP A 14 1.39 5.41 -4.67
C ASP A 14 0.06 5.55 -3.93
N HIS A 15 -1.02 5.73 -4.69
CA HIS A 15 -2.36 6.00 -4.16
C HIS A 15 -3.38 5.06 -4.81
N LEU A 16 -4.29 4.51 -3.99
CA LEU A 16 -5.40 3.68 -4.44
C LEU A 16 -6.70 4.48 -4.26
N LEU A 17 -7.22 5.04 -5.36
CA LEU A 17 -8.44 5.83 -5.35
C LEU A 17 -9.67 4.94 -5.60
N VAL A 18 -10.73 5.15 -4.82
CA VAL A 18 -11.99 4.39 -4.92
C VAL A 18 -13.18 5.32 -5.14
N THR A 19 -14.23 4.82 -5.78
CA THR A 19 -15.49 5.55 -5.95
C THR A 19 -16.24 5.66 -4.61
N PRO A 20 -17.14 6.65 -4.44
CA PRO A 20 -17.97 6.76 -3.23
C PRO A 20 -18.82 5.51 -2.94
N SER A 21 -19.21 4.76 -3.97
CA SER A 21 -19.96 3.49 -3.81
C SER A 21 -19.10 2.35 -3.26
N LEU A 22 -17.78 2.40 -3.44
CA LEU A 22 -16.83 1.42 -2.94
C LEU A 22 -16.24 1.82 -1.59
N SER A 23 -16.24 3.11 -1.24
CA SER A 23 -15.68 3.58 0.04
C SER A 23 -16.38 2.98 1.25
N SER A 24 -17.71 2.78 1.17
CA SER A 24 -18.49 2.10 2.22
C SER A 24 -18.14 0.62 2.41
N ARG A 25 -17.41 0.03 1.45
CA ARG A 25 -16.94 -1.37 1.49
C ARG A 25 -15.46 -1.48 1.83
N LEU A 26 -14.76 -0.36 1.99
CA LEU A 26 -13.36 -0.36 2.39
C LEU A 26 -13.25 -0.88 3.83
N ARG A 27 -12.58 -2.01 3.99
CA ARG A 27 -12.38 -2.66 5.27
C ARG A 27 -11.04 -2.27 5.88
N ASP A 28 -9.99 -2.27 5.08
CA ASP A 28 -8.64 -1.95 5.54
C ASP A 28 -7.80 -1.41 4.38
N ALA A 29 -6.71 -0.72 4.70
CA ALA A 29 -5.76 -0.18 3.75
C ALA A 29 -4.38 -0.08 4.39
N GLY A 30 -3.34 -0.37 3.61
CA GLY A 30 -1.99 -0.33 4.14
C GLY A 30 -0.93 -0.28 3.08
N VAL A 31 0.31 -0.21 3.55
CA VAL A 31 1.50 -0.40 2.73
C VAL A 31 2.41 -1.39 3.41
N ASP A 32 2.83 -2.40 2.66
CA ASP A 32 3.71 -3.44 3.15
C ASP A 32 5.17 -2.97 3.07
N ALA A 33 5.58 -2.21 4.09
CA ALA A 33 6.93 -1.65 4.18
C ALA A 33 8.00 -2.73 4.44
N ASP A 34 7.60 -3.89 4.98
CA ASP A 34 8.53 -4.96 5.33
C ASP A 34 9.06 -5.67 4.08
N LEU A 35 8.27 -5.73 3.00
CA LEU A 35 8.72 -6.19 1.68
C LEU A 35 9.87 -5.34 1.10
N ARG A 36 9.96 -4.06 1.50
CA ARG A 36 11.08 -3.19 1.11
C ARG A 36 12.40 -3.55 1.85
N GLY A 37 12.32 -4.38 2.88
CA GLY A 37 13.48 -4.87 3.64
C GLY A 37 14.12 -6.14 3.08
N TRP A 38 13.57 -6.73 2.01
CA TRP A 38 14.05 -7.99 1.42
C TRP A 38 15.34 -7.81 0.61
N GLU A 39 16.01 -8.92 0.26
CA GLU A 39 17.19 -8.89 -0.60
C GLU A 39 16.80 -8.46 -2.02
N LYS A 40 17.38 -7.35 -2.50
CA LYS A 40 17.03 -6.66 -3.77
C LYS A 40 15.57 -6.22 -3.83
N PRO A 41 15.13 -5.34 -2.91
CA PRO A 41 13.75 -4.87 -2.91
C PRO A 41 13.51 -3.90 -4.06
N SER A 42 12.25 -3.78 -4.49
CA SER A 42 11.82 -2.62 -5.29
C SER A 42 12.02 -1.33 -4.48
N ASP A 43 12.22 -0.23 -5.19
CA ASP A 43 12.22 1.12 -4.62
C ASP A 43 10.85 1.53 -4.04
N HIS A 44 9.76 0.91 -4.51
CA HIS A 44 8.39 1.08 -4.00
C HIS A 44 7.97 -0.07 -3.08
N ALA A 45 7.24 0.27 -2.02
CA ALA A 45 6.56 -0.70 -1.16
C ALA A 45 5.12 -0.89 -1.66
N PRO A 46 4.60 -2.14 -1.75
CA PRO A 46 3.24 -2.38 -2.24
C PRO A 46 2.17 -1.71 -1.36
N ALA A 47 1.30 -0.92 -1.99
CA ALA A 47 0.08 -0.41 -1.38
C ALA A 47 -1.09 -1.36 -1.64
N TRP A 48 -1.98 -1.52 -0.66
CA TRP A 48 -3.11 -2.44 -0.75
C TRP A 48 -4.34 -1.90 -0.03
N ILE A 49 -5.50 -2.40 -0.44
CA ILE A 49 -6.80 -2.22 0.23
C ILE A 49 -7.51 -3.56 0.36
N GLU A 50 -8.25 -3.75 1.45
CA GLU A 50 -9.18 -4.86 1.64
C GLU A 50 -10.61 -4.34 1.44
N LEU A 51 -11.40 -5.02 0.61
CA LEU A 51 -12.78 -4.66 0.33
C LEU A 51 -13.74 -5.77 0.75
N ASN A 52 -14.82 -5.40 1.44
CA ASN A 52 -15.95 -6.29 1.69
C ASN A 52 -16.84 -6.37 0.43
N LEU A 53 -16.45 -7.24 -0.49
CA LEU A 53 -17.21 -7.50 -1.71
C LEU A 53 -18.38 -8.45 -1.42
N PRO A 54 -19.54 -8.26 -2.08
CA PRO A 54 -20.61 -9.24 -1.99
C PRO A 54 -20.13 -10.53 -2.68
N GLY A 55 -20.52 -11.69 -2.15
CA GLY A 55 -20.22 -12.98 -2.77
C GLY A 55 -20.70 -12.98 -4.22
N ARG A 56 -19.87 -13.51 -5.13
CA ARG A 56 -20.29 -13.73 -6.52
C ARG A 56 -21.43 -14.74 -6.50
N HIS A 57 -22.60 -14.33 -7.01
CA HIS A 57 -23.67 -15.25 -7.39
C HIS A 57 -23.20 -16.19 -8.50
#